data_AF-A0A5S4YWV9-F1
#
_entry.id   AF-A0A5S4YWV9-F1
#
_cell.length_a   1.000
_cell.length_b   1.000
_cell.length_c   1.000
_cell.angle_alpha   90.00
_cell.angle_beta   90.00
_cell.angle_gamma   90.00
#
_symmetry.space_group_name_H-M   'P 1'
#
loop_
_entity.id
_entity.type
_entity.pdbx_description
1 polymer ?
#
loop_
_entity_poly.entity_id
_entity_poly.type
_entity_poly.pdbx_seq_one_letter_code
_entity_poly.pdbx_strand_id
1 'polypeptide(L)'
;MVSRPFDHRHGLPEAEGFKLGQRVTMLDVCVGDDHEDNEHTILPGADGIIECIEMLAPPQGLTFTVWIPVNEMEGRGIVNVFDQGDGPITNFIKSKESP
;
A
#
# COMPACT_ATOMS: atom_id res chain seq x y z
N MET A 1 -22.45 -0.66 -0.08
CA MET A 1 -21.42 -1.67 0.27
C MET A 1 -20.22 -1.34 -0.59
N VAL A 2 -19.16 -0.77 0.00
CA VAL A 2 -17.93 -0.48 -0.73
C VAL A 2 -17.23 -1.82 -0.94
N SER A 3 -17.20 -2.31 -2.18
CA SER A 3 -16.39 -3.49 -2.51
C SER A 3 -14.94 -3.09 -2.31
N ARG A 4 -14.23 -3.77 -1.40
CA ARG A 4 -12.77 -3.67 -1.38
C ARG A 4 -12.27 -4.08 -2.76
N PRO A 5 -11.41 -3.29 -3.41
CA PRO A 5 -11.00 -3.53 -4.79
C PRO A 5 -10.28 -4.88 -4.97
N PHE A 6 -9.84 -5.51 -3.88
CA PHE A 6 -9.10 -6.78 -3.93
C PHE A 6 -9.60 -7.78 -2.87
N ASP A 7 -9.91 -9.01 -3.31
CA ASP A 7 -10.44 -10.12 -2.52
C ASP A 7 -9.30 -10.83 -1.75
N HIS A 8 -8.63 -10.13 -0.84
CA HIS A 8 -7.51 -10.64 -0.04
C HIS A 8 -7.97 -11.58 1.09
N ARG A 9 -8.71 -12.66 0.78
CA ARG A 9 -9.28 -13.59 1.78
C ARG A 9 -8.25 -14.26 2.72
N HIS A 10 -6.95 -14.05 2.52
CA HIS A 10 -5.87 -14.71 3.26
C HIS A 10 -4.76 -13.76 3.76
N GLY A 11 -4.97 -12.44 3.76
CA GLY A 11 -3.97 -11.49 4.30
C GLY A 11 -3.87 -11.54 5.84
N LEU A 12 -2.69 -11.25 6.36
CA LEU A 12 -2.44 -11.02 7.79
C LEU A 12 -3.19 -9.76 8.26
N PRO A 13 -3.80 -9.77 9.46
CA PRO A 13 -4.50 -8.60 9.98
C PRO A 13 -3.55 -7.47 10.40
N GLU A 14 -2.31 -7.81 10.79
CA GLU A 14 -1.28 -6.87 11.20
C GLU A 14 0.12 -7.49 11.06
N ALA A 15 1.14 -6.65 10.85
CA ALA A 15 2.56 -7.00 10.90
C ALA A 15 3.41 -5.73 11.05
N GLU A 16 4.59 -5.83 11.68
CA GLU A 16 5.55 -4.70 11.85
C GLU A 16 4.92 -3.42 12.44
N GLY A 17 3.88 -3.56 13.27
CA GLY A 17 3.15 -2.43 13.87
C GLY A 17 2.10 -1.77 12.97
N PHE A 18 1.91 -2.28 11.75
CA PHE A 18 0.89 -1.83 10.79
C PHE A 18 -0.28 -2.79 10.71
N LYS A 19 -1.47 -2.25 10.40
CA LYS A 19 -2.72 -3.02 10.30
C LYS A 19 -3.32 -2.96 8.91
N LEU A 20 -4.03 -4.02 8.53
CA LEU A 20 -4.83 -4.04 7.32
C LEU A 20 -5.88 -2.91 7.34
N GLY A 21 -5.98 -2.15 6.26
CA GLY A 21 -6.85 -0.98 6.12
C GLY A 21 -6.34 0.29 6.81
N GLN A 22 -5.14 0.27 7.39
CA GLN A 22 -4.55 1.45 8.02
C GLN A 22 -4.13 2.48 6.96
N ARG A 23 -4.41 3.76 7.25
CA ARG A 23 -3.82 4.88 6.50
C ARG A 23 -2.37 5.10 6.88
N VAL A 24 -1.55 5.29 5.85
CA VAL A 24 -0.12 5.54 5.98
C VAL A 24 0.28 6.73 5.12
N THR A 25 1.45 7.29 5.40
CA THR A 25 2.10 8.27 4.55
C THR A 25 3.28 7.60 3.86
N MET A 26 3.36 7.75 2.54
CA MET A 26 4.47 7.26 1.72
C MET A 26 5.72 8.07 2.00
N LEU A 27 6.86 7.39 2.15
CA LEU A 27 8.17 8.00 2.43
C LEU A 27 9.08 8.02 1.20
N ASP A 28 8.73 7.27 0.16
CA ASP A 28 9.47 7.19 -1.10
C ASP A 28 8.58 7.49 -2.30
N VAL A 29 9.20 7.75 -3.45
CA VAL A 29 8.52 7.94 -4.73
C VAL A 29 7.85 6.62 -5.12
N CYS A 30 6.56 6.69 -5.45
CA CYS A 30 5.78 5.55 -5.89
C CYS A 30 5.39 5.75 -7.35
N VAL A 31 5.64 4.74 -8.19
CA VAL A 31 5.29 4.76 -9.61
C VAL A 31 4.44 3.53 -9.92
N GLY A 32 3.42 3.72 -10.74
CA GLY A 32 2.57 2.65 -11.22
C GLY A 32 1.46 3.17 -12.12
N ASP A 33 0.75 2.25 -12.76
CA ASP A 33 -0.41 2.56 -13.59
C ASP A 33 -1.68 2.52 -12.73
N ASP A 34 -2.64 3.40 -13.05
CA ASP A 34 -4.01 3.27 -12.54
C ASP A 34 -4.84 2.29 -13.39
N HIS A 35 -6.11 2.10 -13.04
CA HIS A 35 -7.00 1.17 -13.76
C HIS A 35 -7.37 1.60 -15.19
N GLU A 36 -6.97 2.80 -15.60
CA GLU A 36 -7.15 3.32 -16.97
C GLU A 36 -5.82 3.26 -17.76
N ASP A 37 -4.83 2.51 -17.27
CA ASP A 37 -3.48 2.37 -17.85
C ASP A 37 -2.72 3.71 -17.97
N ASN A 38 -3.01 4.67 -17.09
CA ASN A 38 -2.23 5.91 -17.00
C ASN A 38 -1.12 5.76 -15.94
N GLU A 39 0.13 5.96 -16.35
CA GLU A 39 1.27 5.98 -15.45
C GLU A 39 1.25 7.23 -14.57
N HIS A 40 1.40 7.03 -13.25
CA HIS A 40 1.51 8.11 -12.28
C HIS A 40 2.82 8.01 -11.51
N THR A 41 3.42 9.17 -11.23
CA THR A 41 4.53 9.30 -10.28
C THR A 41 4.04 10.09 -9.07
N ILE A 42 4.01 9.43 -7.91
CA ILE A 42 3.54 9.99 -6.65
C ILE A 42 4.76 10.29 -5.76
N LEU A 43 4.85 11.54 -5.30
CA LEU A 43 5.96 12.00 -4.48
C LEU A 43 5.81 11.56 -3.01
N PRO A 44 6.92 11.47 -2.25
CA PRO A 44 6.88 11.27 -0.81
C PRO A 44 5.97 12.28 -0.11
N GLY A 45 5.30 11.82 0.95
CA GLY A 45 4.30 12.60 1.69
C GLY A 45 2.87 12.33 1.25
N ALA A 46 2.64 11.57 0.18
CA ALA A 46 1.31 11.13 -0.23
C ALA A 46 0.68 10.17 0.78
N ASP A 47 -0.65 10.14 0.81
CA ASP A 47 -1.39 9.17 1.61
C ASP A 47 -1.53 7.84 0.88
N GLY A 48 -1.60 6.75 1.64
CA GLY A 48 -1.92 5.42 1.13
C GLY A 48 -2.76 4.62 2.13
N ILE A 49 -3.33 3.51 1.67
CA ILE A 49 -4.09 2.55 2.46
C ILE A 49 -3.48 1.17 2.27
N ILE A 50 -3.19 0.49 3.38
CA ILE A 50 -2.72 -0.91 3.33
C ILE A 50 -3.89 -1.81 2.94
N GLU A 51 -3.90 -2.28 1.70
CA GLU A 51 -4.94 -3.16 1.16
C GLU A 51 -4.66 -4.64 1.45
N CYS A 52 -3.39 -5.02 1.56
CA CYS A 52 -2.96 -6.38 1.91
C CYS A 52 -1.68 -6.37 2.75
N ILE A 53 -1.60 -7.33 3.67
CA ILE A 53 -0.36 -7.74 4.34
C ILE A 53 -0.26 -9.24 4.16
N GLU A 54 0.83 -9.78 3.63
CA GLU A 54 0.94 -11.22 3.42
C GLU A 54 2.38 -11.73 3.50
N MET A 55 2.55 -13.03 3.73
CA MET A 55 3.84 -13.70 3.69
C MET A 55 3.97 -14.45 2.37
N LEU A 56 4.78 -13.93 1.46
CA LEU A 56 5.10 -14.57 0.19
C LEU A 56 6.29 -15.52 0.35
N ALA A 57 6.45 -16.44 -0.61
CA ALA A 57 7.61 -17.31 -0.65
C ALA A 57 8.90 -16.48 -0.82
N PRO A 58 10.06 -16.99 -0.37
CA PRO A 58 11.34 -16.32 -0.63
C PRO A 58 11.57 -16.08 -2.14
N PRO A 59 12.22 -14.96 -2.52
CA PRO A 59 12.92 -14.02 -1.64
C PRO A 59 12.05 -12.91 -1.00
N GLN A 60 10.79 -12.75 -1.39
CA GLN A 60 9.97 -11.58 -1.02
C GLN A 60 9.66 -11.53 0.49
N GLY A 61 9.24 -12.64 1.08
CA GLY A 61 8.88 -12.68 2.51
C GLY A 61 7.65 -11.83 2.82
N LEU A 62 7.68 -11.09 3.94
CA LEU A 62 6.56 -10.23 4.35
C LEU A 62 6.40 -9.08 3.36
N THR A 63 5.18 -8.92 2.85
CA THR A 63 4.83 -8.01 1.77
C THR A 63 3.64 -7.16 2.15
N PHE A 64 3.70 -5.87 1.84
CA PHE A 64 2.63 -4.90 2.04
C PHE A 64 2.17 -4.36 0.68
N THR A 65 0.89 -4.54 0.38
CA THR A 65 0.26 -3.90 -0.78
C THR A 65 -0.43 -2.63 -0.32
N VAL A 66 -0.03 -1.50 -0.89
CA VAL A 66 -0.56 -0.18 -0.54
C VAL A 66 -1.24 0.41 -1.77
N TRP A 67 -2.52 0.77 -1.62
CA TRP A 67 -3.22 1.59 -2.58
C TRP A 67 -2.97 3.06 -2.29
N ILE A 68 -2.54 3.80 -3.31
CA ILE A 68 -2.15 5.20 -3.22
C ILE A 68 -3.09 6.01 -4.12
N PRO A 69 -4.04 6.77 -3.56
CA PRO A 69 -5.00 7.54 -4.35
C PRO A 69 -4.30 8.60 -5.21
N VAL A 70 -4.65 8.60 -6.49
CA VAL A 70 -4.42 9.71 -7.42
C VAL A 70 -5.62 10.67 -7.35
N ASN A 71 -6.83 10.11 -7.36
CA ASN A 71 -8.08 10.82 -7.11
C ASN A 71 -8.99 9.92 -6.26
N GLU A 72 -8.97 10.16 -4.95
CA GLU A 72 -9.72 9.35 -3.98
C GLU A 72 -11.24 9.39 -4.21
N MET A 73 -11.78 10.53 -4.65
CA MET A 73 -13.24 10.66 -4.89
C MET A 73 -13.72 9.82 -6.07
N GLU A 74 -12.84 9.58 -7.04
CA GLU A 74 -13.12 8.75 -8.21
C GLU A 74 -12.67 7.29 -8.02
N GLY A 75 -12.13 6.95 -6.84
CA GLY A 75 -11.56 5.62 -6.60
C GLY A 75 -10.34 5.31 -7.49
N ARG A 76 -9.66 6.35 -7.99
CA ARG A 76 -8.45 6.20 -8.83
C ARG A 76 -7.22 6.23 -7.96
N GLY A 77 -6.35 5.26 -8.15
CA GLY A 77 -5.06 5.21 -7.49
C GLY A 77 -4.18 4.13 -8.09
N ILE A 78 -2.91 4.18 -7.73
CA ILE A 78 -1.92 3.18 -8.08
C ILE A 78 -1.80 2.17 -6.93
N VAL A 79 -1.23 1.02 -7.22
CA VAL A 79 -0.92 0.00 -6.22
C VAL A 79 0.57 -0.27 -6.24
N ASN A 80 1.23 -0.05 -5.11
CA ASN A 80 2.63 -0.44 -4.93
C ASN A 80 2.74 -1.55 -3.89
N VAL A 81 3.72 -2.41 -4.12
CA VAL A 81 4.03 -3.56 -3.26
C VAL A 81 5.42 -3.31 -2.67
N PHE A 82 5.52 -3.44 -1.35
CA PHE A 82 6.77 -3.31 -0.60
C PHE A 82 7.05 -4.62 0.11
N ASP A 83 8.15 -5.27 -0.24
CA ASP A 83 8.52 -6.55 0.37
C ASP A 83 9.79 -6.45 1.22
N GLN A 84 10.03 -7.46 2.07
CA GLN A 84 11.17 -7.47 2.99
C GLN A 84 12.53 -7.46 2.27
N GLY A 85 12.57 -7.86 0.99
CA GLY A 85 13.76 -7.81 0.17
C GLY A 85 14.23 -6.38 -0.13
N ASP A 86 13.30 -5.43 -0.21
CA ASP A 86 13.60 -4.00 -0.43
C ASP A 86 14.12 -3.31 0.85
N GLY A 87 13.81 -3.90 2.01
CA GLY A 87 14.22 -3.43 3.32
C GLY A 87 13.06 -3.38 4.32
N PRO A 88 13.28 -2.83 5.54
CA PRO A 88 12.22 -2.65 6.52
C PRO A 88 11.08 -1.79 5.97
N ILE A 89 9.84 -2.20 6.19
CA ILE A 89 8.64 -1.49 5.71
C ILE A 89 8.59 -0.02 6.17
N THR A 90 9.19 0.29 7.33
CA THR A 90 9.29 1.64 7.89
C THR A 90 10.18 2.59 7.08
N ASN A 91 10.94 2.09 6.11
CA ASN A 91 11.65 2.93 5.14
C ASN A 91 10.70 3.52 4.09
N PHE A 92 9.58 2.85 3.81
CA PHE A 92 8.69 3.17 2.70
C PHE A 92 7.38 3.81 3.16
N ILE A 93 6.91 3.48 4.36
CA ILE A 93 5.66 4.01 4.92
C ILE A 93 5.80 4.37 6.40
N LYS A 94 5.02 5.35 6.84
CA LYS A 94 4.81 5.65 8.26
C LYS A 94 3.33 5.69 8.60
N SER A 95 2.99 5.34 9.85
CA SER A 95 1.63 5.47 10.36
C SER A 95 1.16 6.91 10.24
N LYS A 96 -0.02 7.10 9.63
CA LYS A 96 -0.71 8.38 9.71
C LYS A 96 -1.49 8.40 11.01
N GLU A 97 -0.93 9.04 12.04
CA GLU A 97 -1.68 9.28 13.26
C GLU A 97 -2.96 10.04 12.89
N SER A 98 -4.11 9.54 13.32
CA SER A 98 -5.33 10.33 13.24
C SER A 98 -5.16 11.50 14.22
N PRO A 99 -5.41 12.76 13.81
CA PRO A 99 -5.38 13.89 14.73
C PRO A 99 -6.37 13.71 15.89
#